data_AF-A0A938CHB1-F1
#
_entry.id   AF-A0A938CHB1-F1
#
_cell.length_a   1.000
_cell.length_b   1.000
_cell.length_c   1.000
_cell.angle_alpha   90.00
_cell.angle_beta   90.00
_cell.angle_gamma   90.00
#
_symmetry.space_group_name_H-M   'P 1'
#
loop_
_entity.id
_entity.type
_entity.pdbx_description
1 polymer ?
#
loop_
_entity_poly.entity_id
_entity_poly.type
_entity_poly.pdbx_seq_one_letter_code
_entity_poly.pdbx_strand_id
1 'polypeptide(L)'
;MAQREAENGVRQFDAILARIDDALRQGHAPLRVRPSFVMELNRLAIEGISDYAGVFRPHAIGITNSKHRPPPAREVPRLVEELCDYIERNWEKTAIHLAAYVLWRINWTPRRTPSLTTKHRR
;
A
#
# COMPACT_ATOMS: atom_id res chain seq x y z
N MET A 1 -15.41 -14.09 -11.19
CA MET A 1 -14.29 -13.20 -10.82
C MET A 1 -14.75 -11.75 -10.77
N ALA A 2 -15.18 -11.14 -11.89
CA ALA A 2 -15.61 -9.74 -11.96
C ALA A 2 -16.68 -9.31 -10.93
N GLN A 3 -17.71 -10.13 -10.70
CA GLN A 3 -18.75 -9.81 -9.71
C GLN A 3 -18.18 -9.74 -8.27
N ARG A 4 -17.30 -10.69 -7.91
CA ARG A 4 -16.66 -10.73 -6.59
C ARG A 4 -15.74 -9.53 -6.39
N GLU A 5 -15.00 -9.13 -7.42
CA GLU A 5 -14.16 -7.93 -7.39
C GLU A 5 -14.98 -6.67 -7.12
N ALA A 6 -16.14 -6.52 -7.77
CA ALA A 6 -17.04 -5.40 -7.53
C ALA A 6 -17.62 -5.41 -6.10
N GLU A 7 -18.10 -6.56 -5.62
CA GLU A 7 -18.59 -6.74 -4.24
C GLU A 7 -17.49 -6.38 -3.22
N ASN A 8 -16.27 -6.85 -3.44
CA ASN A 8 -15.11 -6.56 -2.60
C ASN A 8 -14.76 -5.07 -2.59
N GLY A 9 -14.83 -4.41 -3.74
CA GLY A 9 -14.60 -2.97 -3.87
C GLY A 9 -15.60 -2.15 -3.04
N VAL A 10 -16.88 -2.50 -3.07
CA VAL A 10 -17.91 -1.85 -2.24
C VAL A 10 -17.61 -2.06 -0.75
N ARG A 11 -17.32 -3.29 -0.33
CA ARG A 11 -16.98 -3.59 1.07
C ARG A 11 -15.75 -2.84 1.56
N GLN A 12 -14.72 -2.73 0.72
CA GLN A 12 -13.52 -1.96 1.04
C GLN A 12 -13.83 -0.48 1.21
N PHE A 13 -14.65 0.09 0.32
CA PHE A 13 -15.06 1.49 0.37
C PHE A 13 -15.87 1.81 1.64
N ASP A 14 -16.87 0.97 1.95
CA ASP A 14 -17.71 1.14 3.14
C ASP A 14 -16.89 1.06 4.43
N ALA A 15 -15.90 0.16 4.50
CA ALA A 15 -15.02 0.04 5.65
C ALA A 15 -14.15 1.29 5.88
N ILE A 16 -13.73 1.97 4.80
CA ILE A 16 -12.99 3.23 4.90
C ILE A 16 -13.89 4.33 5.43
N LEU A 17 -15.11 4.46 4.90
CA LEU A 17 -16.07 5.47 5.36
C LEU A 17 -16.42 5.30 6.84
N ALA A 18 -16.73 4.07 7.26
CA ALA A 18 -17.01 3.78 8.66
C ALA A 18 -15.84 4.17 9.58
N ARG A 19 -14.60 3.91 9.15
CA ARG A 19 -13.41 4.27 9.93
C ARG A 19 -13.21 5.78 10.01
N ILE A 20 -13.49 6.52 8.93
CA ILE A 20 -13.45 7.98 8.93
C ILE A 20 -14.50 8.54 9.88
N ASP A 21 -15.74 8.05 9.82
CA ASP A 21 -16.82 8.47 10.70
C ASP A 21 -16.49 8.24 12.17
N ASP A 22 -15.94 7.07 12.50
CA ASP A 22 -15.51 6.75 13.86
C ASP A 22 -14.41 7.71 14.34
N ALA A 23 -13.42 8.02 13.50
CA ALA A 23 -12.36 8.97 13.83
C ALA A 23 -12.93 10.39 14.06
N LEU A 24 -13.88 10.83 13.23
CA LEU A 24 -14.54 12.13 13.39
C LEU A 24 -15.35 12.21 14.71
N ARG A 25 -16.03 11.12 15.09
CA ARG A 25 -16.81 11.03 16.35
C ARG A 25 -15.94 11.02 17.61
N GLN A 26 -14.73 10.46 17.54
CA GLN A 26 -13.82 10.36 18.68
C GLN A 26 -13.13 11.68 19.06
N GLY A 27 -13.38 12.76 18.31
CA GLY A 27 -12.96 14.12 18.64
C GLY A 27 -11.57 14.44 18.12
N HIS A 28 -11.52 15.15 16.98
CA HIS A 28 -10.38 15.86 16.34
C HIS A 28 -9.01 15.15 16.23
N ALA A 29 -8.87 13.92 16.71
CA ALA A 29 -7.66 13.15 16.52
C ALA A 29 -7.56 12.76 15.04
N PRO A 30 -6.40 12.96 14.40
CA PRO A 30 -6.24 12.53 13.03
C PRO A 30 -6.41 11.01 12.91
N LEU A 31 -6.98 10.55 11.79
CA LEU A 31 -7.09 9.13 11.52
C LEU A 31 -5.69 8.50 11.53
N ARG A 32 -5.42 7.62 12.51
CA ARG A 32 -4.16 6.87 12.58
C ARG A 32 -4.15 5.77 11.53
N VAL A 33 -3.41 5.99 10.45
CA VAL A 33 -3.16 4.97 9.43
C VAL A 33 -2.04 4.05 9.93
N ARG A 34 -2.36 2.77 10.17
CA ARG A 34 -1.39 1.75 10.59
C ARG A 34 -1.26 0.65 9.53
N PRO A 35 -0.14 -0.09 9.47
CA PRO A 35 0.00 -1.21 8.53
C PRO A 35 -1.13 -2.23 8.63
N SER A 36 -1.63 -2.49 9.84
CA SER A 36 -2.77 -3.39 10.07
C SER A 36 -4.04 -2.94 9.33
N PHE A 37 -4.28 -1.64 9.23
CA PHE A 37 -5.42 -1.09 8.49
C PHE A 37 -5.21 -1.27 6.98
N VAL A 38 -4.00 -1.05 6.47
CA VAL A 38 -3.67 -1.31 5.06
C VAL A 38 -3.87 -2.79 4.70
N MET A 39 -3.46 -3.70 5.59
CA MET A 39 -3.66 -5.15 5.43
C MET A 39 -5.15 -5.53 5.49
N GLU A 40 -5.93 -4.91 6.38
CA GLU A 40 -7.37 -5.09 6.46
C GLU A 40 -8.06 -4.67 5.15
N LEU A 41 -7.71 -3.50 4.61
CA LEU A 41 -8.24 -3.03 3.33
C LEU A 41 -7.84 -3.95 2.16
N ASN A 42 -6.62 -4.48 2.18
CA ASN A 42 -6.20 -5.47 1.20
C ASN A 42 -7.03 -6.75 1.31
N ARG A 43 -7.24 -7.25 2.53
CA ARG A 43 -8.08 -8.43 2.76
C ARG A 43 -9.46 -8.24 2.14
N LEU A 44 -10.13 -7.13 2.45
CA LEU A 44 -11.47 -6.84 1.91
C LEU A 44 -11.49 -6.79 0.38
N ALA A 45 -10.43 -6.27 -0.25
CA ALA A 45 -10.34 -6.15 -1.70
C ALA A 45 -10.17 -7.50 -2.42
N ILE A 46 -9.42 -8.45 -1.85
CA ILE A 46 -9.03 -9.69 -2.54
C ILE A 46 -9.49 -10.98 -1.86
N GLU A 47 -10.32 -10.86 -0.82
CA GLU A 47 -10.94 -12.01 -0.16
C GLU A 47 -11.76 -12.83 -1.17
N GLY A 48 -11.53 -14.14 -1.18
CA GLY A 48 -12.15 -15.07 -2.13
C GLY A 48 -11.63 -14.95 -3.58
N ILE A 49 -10.60 -14.14 -3.82
CA ILE A 49 -9.91 -14.01 -5.11
C ILE A 49 -8.47 -14.56 -5.03
N SER A 50 -7.81 -14.38 -3.88
CA SER A 50 -6.45 -14.84 -3.64
C SER A 50 -6.29 -15.38 -2.23
N ASP A 51 -5.51 -16.44 -2.07
CA ASP A 51 -5.17 -17.04 -0.77
C ASP A 51 -4.28 -16.11 0.09
N TYR A 52 -3.72 -15.06 -0.51
CA TYR A 52 -2.85 -14.09 0.18
C TYR A 52 -3.61 -12.83 0.64
N ALA A 53 -4.92 -12.93 0.85
CA ALA A 53 -5.74 -11.81 1.32
C ALA A 53 -5.30 -11.31 2.71
N GLY A 54 -4.89 -10.05 2.79
CA GLY A 54 -4.51 -9.41 4.06
C GLY A 54 -3.15 -9.83 4.61
N VAL A 55 -2.31 -10.49 3.83
CA VAL A 55 -0.93 -10.81 4.21
C VAL A 55 0.06 -10.17 3.25
N PHE A 56 1.26 -9.85 3.75
CA PHE A 56 2.34 -9.46 2.87
C PHE A 56 2.72 -10.62 1.96
N ARG A 57 2.97 -10.31 0.69
CA ARG A 57 3.37 -11.33 -0.29
C ARG A 57 4.63 -12.07 0.19
N PRO A 58 4.65 -13.42 0.14
CA PRO A 58 5.83 -14.19 0.53
C PRO A 58 6.94 -14.15 -0.53
N HIS A 59 6.59 -13.92 -1.79
CA HIS A 59 7.50 -14.04 -2.92
C HIS A 59 7.61 -12.74 -3.73
N ALA A 60 8.73 -12.59 -4.44
CA ALA A 60 8.90 -11.48 -5.38
C ALA A 60 7.91 -11.61 -6.55
N ILE A 61 7.43 -10.48 -7.04
CA ILE A 61 6.53 -10.40 -8.19
C ILE A 61 7.19 -9.58 -9.30
N GLY A 62 6.88 -9.92 -10.55
CA GLY A 62 7.31 -9.19 -11.73
C GLY A 62 6.10 -8.75 -12.54
N ILE A 63 6.24 -7.65 -13.26
CA ILE A 63 5.24 -7.22 -14.24
C ILE A 63 5.75 -7.65 -15.62
N THR A 64 5.03 -8.58 -16.25
CA THR A 64 5.33 -9.01 -17.62
C THR A 64 5.30 -7.80 -18.56
N ASN A 65 6.24 -7.74 -19.52
CA ASN A 65 6.40 -6.62 -20.46
C ASN A 65 6.73 -5.26 -19.83
N SER A 66 7.25 -5.23 -18.59
CA SER A 66 7.72 -3.99 -17.97
C SER A 66 9.16 -4.10 -17.47
N LYS A 67 9.92 -3.00 -17.60
CA LYS A 67 11.22 -2.83 -16.93
C LYS A 67 11.06 -2.48 -15.45
N HIS A 68 9.82 -2.19 -15.03
CA HIS A 68 9.47 -1.93 -13.65
C HIS A 68 9.75 -3.17 -12.78
N ARG A 69 10.56 -3.00 -11.73
CA ARG A 69 10.83 -4.03 -10.74
C ARG A 69 10.16 -3.67 -9.42
N PRO A 70 9.11 -4.39 -9.01
CA PRO A 70 8.55 -4.24 -7.69
C PRO A 70 9.62 -4.47 -6.62
N PRO A 71 9.47 -3.86 -5.43
CA PRO A 71 10.42 -4.08 -4.34
C PRO A 71 10.49 -5.57 -3.94
N PRO A 72 11.61 -6.03 -3.36
CA PRO A 72 11.69 -7.38 -2.79
C PRO A 72 10.58 -7.63 -1.76
N ALA A 73 10.03 -8.84 -1.72
CA ALA A 73 8.94 -9.21 -0.81
C ALA A 73 9.24 -8.89 0.67
N ARG A 74 10.47 -9.18 1.11
CA ARG A 74 10.97 -8.90 2.47
C ARG A 74 10.98 -7.41 2.84
N GLU A 75 11.02 -6.51 1.85
CA GLU A 75 11.07 -5.06 2.11
C GLU A 75 9.68 -4.45 2.25
N VAL A 76 8.64 -5.12 1.74
CA VAL A 76 7.27 -4.60 1.71
C VAL A 76 6.75 -4.20 3.09
N PRO A 77 6.90 -5.01 4.15
CA PRO A 77 6.40 -4.63 5.48
C PRO A 77 7.00 -3.30 5.94
N ARG A 78 8.33 -3.18 5.87
CA ARG A 78 9.07 -1.96 6.20
C ARG A 78 8.64 -0.76 5.36
N LEU A 79 8.41 -0.96 4.06
CA LEU A 79 8.00 0.12 3.16
C LEU A 79 6.57 0.61 3.45
N VAL A 80 5.67 -0.27 3.89
CA VAL A 80 4.31 0.07 4.33
C VAL A 80 4.32 0.75 5.70
N GLU A 81 5.18 0.33 6.61
CA GLU A 81 5.43 1.05 7.87
C GLU A 81 5.90 2.48 7.61
N GLU A 82 6.91 2.66 6.75
CA GLU A 82 7.39 3.99 6.37
C GLU A 82 6.31 4.87 5.71
N LEU A 83 5.40 4.27 4.92
CA LEU A 83 4.25 4.96 4.35
C LEU A 83 3.34 5.49 5.47
N CYS A 84 2.98 4.63 6.42
CA CYS A 84 2.13 4.99 7.55
C CYS A 84 2.78 6.07 8.43
N ASP A 85 4.06 5.91 8.73
CA ASP A 85 4.85 6.90 9.49
C ASP A 85 4.90 8.26 8.78
N TYR A 86 5.05 8.27 7.46
CA TYR A 86 5.06 9.51 6.69
C TYR A 86 3.71 10.23 6.80
N ILE A 87 2.60 9.50 6.67
CA ILE A 87 1.25 10.08 6.79
C ILE A 87 1.06 10.71 8.17
N GLU A 88 1.34 9.95 9.23
CA GLU A 88 1.15 10.40 10.61
C GLU A 88 1.99 11.65 10.94
N ARG A 89 3.21 11.74 10.41
CA ARG A 89 4.13 12.87 10.65
C ARG A 89 3.86 14.10 9.79
N ASN A 90 3.00 13.99 8.77
CA ASN A 90 2.82 15.03 7.75
C ASN A 90 1.34 15.44 7.58
N TRP A 91 0.53 15.31 8.63
CA TRP A 91 -0.89 15.70 8.62
C TRP A 91 -1.15 17.20 8.46
N GLU A 92 -0.12 18.04 8.58
CA GLU A 92 -0.18 19.45 8.21
C GLU A 92 -0.19 19.69 6.69
N LYS A 93 0.15 18.67 5.88
CA LYS A 93 0.16 18.80 4.41
C LYS A 93 -1.26 18.77 3.85
N THR A 94 -1.39 19.24 2.60
CA THR A 94 -2.68 19.22 1.91
C THR A 94 -3.16 17.78 1.68
N ALA A 95 -4.48 17.59 1.73
CA ALA A 95 -5.09 16.29 1.48
C ALA A 95 -4.67 15.71 0.11
N ILE A 96 -4.54 16.56 -0.91
CA ILE A 96 -4.09 16.17 -2.26
C ILE A 96 -2.65 15.63 -2.22
N HIS A 97 -1.74 16.29 -1.50
CA HIS A 97 -0.36 15.82 -1.36
C HIS A 97 -0.31 14.44 -0.72
N LEU A 98 -1.04 14.25 0.37
CA LEU A 98 -1.05 13.00 1.12
C LEU A 98 -1.67 11.86 0.30
N ALA A 99 -2.80 12.12 -0.37
CA ALA A 99 -3.44 11.15 -1.27
C ALA A 99 -2.53 10.78 -2.45
N ALA A 100 -1.87 11.75 -3.09
CA ALA A 100 -0.93 11.51 -4.17
C ALA A 100 0.29 10.71 -3.70
N TYR A 101 0.82 11.01 -2.50
CA TYR A 101 1.90 10.25 -1.90
C TYR A 101 1.50 8.80 -1.63
N VAL A 102 0.33 8.56 -1.05
CA VAL A 102 -0.19 7.20 -0.81
C VAL A 102 -0.33 6.44 -2.13
N LEU A 103 -0.97 7.05 -3.14
CA LEU A 103 -1.16 6.43 -4.45
C LEU A 103 0.19 6.07 -5.10
N TRP A 104 1.13 7.00 -5.11
CA TRP A 104 2.48 6.77 -5.63
C TRP A 104 3.21 5.66 -4.87
N ARG A 105 3.11 5.65 -3.53
CA ARG A 105 3.82 4.71 -2.66
C ARG A 105 3.27 3.29 -2.74
N ILE A 106 1.95 3.14 -2.90
CA ILE A 106 1.29 1.83 -3.07
C ILE A 106 1.51 1.29 -4.50
N ASN A 107 1.49 2.15 -5.51
CA ASN A 107 1.71 1.75 -6.91
C ASN A 107 3.19 1.54 -7.27
N TRP A 108 4.08 2.03 -6.41
CA TRP A 108 5.54 2.08 -6.46
C TRP A 108 6.22 1.84 -7.82
N THR A 109 7.12 2.75 -8.24
CA THR A 109 8.19 2.56 -9.24
C THR A 109 9.59 2.50 -8.58
N PRO A 110 10.45 1.47 -8.77
CA PRO A 110 11.73 1.43 -8.08
C PRO A 110 12.57 2.64 -8.48
N ARG A 111 13.18 3.30 -7.49
CA ARG A 111 14.31 4.18 -7.76
C ARG A 111 15.43 3.27 -8.30
N ARG A 112 15.94 3.54 -9.51
CA ARG A 112 17.10 2.83 -10.06
C ARG A 112 18.21 2.83 -9.02
N THR A 113 18.54 1.68 -8.45
CA THR A 113 19.88 1.47 -7.89
C THR A 113 20.83 1.49 -9.09
N PRO A 114 21.84 2.37 -9.13
CA PRO A 114 22.88 2.25 -10.13
C PRO A 114 23.55 0.90 -9.90
N SER A 115 23.44 0.02 -10.90
CA SER A 115 24.24 -1.20 -10.95
C SER A 115 25.70 -0.79 -10.89
N LEU A 116 26.38 -1.11 -9.78
CA LEU A 116 27.84 -1.10 -9.73
C LEU A 116 28.31 -2.14 -10.74
N THR A 117 28.64 -1.68 -11.95
CA THR A 117 29.40 -2.45 -12.92
C THR A 117 30.81 -2.59 -12.36
N THR A 118 31.07 -3.73 -11.72
CA THR A 118 32.43 -4.18 -11.42
C THR A 118 33.15 -4.34 -12.75
N LYS A 119 34.01 -3.37 -13.09
CA LYS A 119 35.07 -3.54 -14.10
C LYS A 119 35.90 -4.75 -13.69
N HIS A 120 35.73 -5.88 -14.36
CA HIS A 120 36.77 -6.89 -14.39
C HIS A 120 37.77 -6.53 -15.48
N ARG A 121 38.94 -6.06 -15.03
CA ARG A 121 40.20 -6.15 -15.74
C ARG A 121 40.39 -7.59 -16.23
N ARG A 122 40.60 -7.77 -17.53
CA ARG A 122 41.69 -8.56 -18.09
C ARG A 122 42.15 -7.86 -19.37
#